data_AF-A0A7S3X6H5-F1
#
_entry.id   AF-A0A7S3X6H5-F1
#
_cell.length_a   1.000
_cell.length_b   1.000
_cell.length_c   1.000
_cell.angle_alpha   90.00
_cell.angle_beta   90.00
_cell.angle_gamma   90.00
#
_symmetry.space_group_name_H-M   'P 1'
#
loop_
_entity.id
_entity.type
_entity.pdbx_description
1 polymer ?
#
loop_
_entity_poly.entity_id
_entity_poly.type
_entity_poly.pdbx_seq_one_letter_code
_entity_poly.pdbx_strand_id
1 'polypeptide(L)'
;APARAPRPLGRTASGEAWSGVRLSHTRATPATMRIALVGCGHGELDSIYASVAQIEAVHQTTVDLLLICGDFQAVRNQSDLATMACPAKYRSMQDFHRYYSGEKRAPVLTIFIGGNHEASSHLWELYYGGWVAPNIYFLGYAGVVSVGGVRIGGLSGIYNGRHYHTGHCEAPPYSDSDMRSAYHVREIEVLRLLQLRQPMDVFLSHDWPAHIATMGDTNALLRKKSFLRDEVRDGSLGSPAGEQLLKHLKPDYWFAAHLHVKFAAVVQHAAGASATRFLSLDKCLPQRDFMQLITVDGDGSPPVLRYDAEWIAVLRSTAHLFSNRRGRVPLDPQAVGRASGGRADFGPSEEELSSVLEAAGGDLAVPLDFAVTAPPYQHGDPPAAQPHFAESPQTAAFARTFGLPAEFRSQAGGTSGPAVRDGRGLHGVDGGLCLPVPPPPPTTAADGVFAPLPVDEEIDLGDD
;
A
#
# COMPACT_ATOMS: atom_id res chain seq x y z
N ALA A 1 -44.33 -62.59 -22.11
CA ALA A 1 -44.61 -62.30 -23.53
C ALA A 1 -45.89 -61.47 -23.61
N PRO A 2 -46.08 -60.55 -24.57
CA PRO A 2 -45.19 -60.00 -25.62
C PRO A 2 -44.85 -58.50 -25.36
N ALA A 3 -43.65 -57.99 -25.69
CA ALA A 3 -43.09 -57.57 -26.99
C ALA A 3 -43.63 -56.22 -27.53
N ARG A 4 -42.72 -55.23 -27.55
CA ARG A 4 -42.83 -53.85 -28.07
C ARG A 4 -42.76 -53.80 -29.61
N ALA A 5 -43.31 -52.71 -30.17
CA ALA A 5 -42.94 -52.10 -31.46
C ALA A 5 -43.14 -50.54 -31.40
N PRO A 6 -42.52 -49.71 -32.27
CA PRO A 6 -41.88 -48.45 -31.85
C PRO A 6 -42.26 -47.12 -32.60
N ARG A 7 -41.83 -45.98 -31.97
CA ARG A 7 -41.47 -44.60 -32.47
C ARG A 7 -42.61 -43.65 -32.98
N PRO A 8 -42.47 -42.29 -33.07
CA PRO A 8 -41.27 -41.40 -32.94
C PRO A 8 -41.46 -39.98 -32.26
N LEU A 9 -40.37 -39.16 -32.32
CA LEU A 9 -40.24 -37.66 -32.20
C LEU A 9 -40.45 -37.02 -30.81
N GLY A 10 -39.66 -36.09 -30.28
CA GLY A 10 -38.49 -35.33 -30.73
C GLY A 10 -38.36 -34.05 -29.89
N ARG A 11 -37.11 -33.61 -29.62
CA ARG A 11 -36.61 -32.34 -29.03
C ARG A 11 -36.46 -32.23 -27.49
N THR A 12 -35.20 -32.23 -27.04
CA THR A 12 -34.71 -31.40 -25.92
C THR A 12 -33.31 -30.85 -26.21
N ALA A 13 -33.16 -29.56 -25.91
CA ALA A 13 -31.99 -28.80 -25.44
C ALA A 13 -30.57 -29.14 -25.95
N SER A 14 -30.00 -28.20 -26.72
CA SER A 14 -28.57 -28.07 -26.94
C SER A 14 -27.94 -27.22 -25.83
N GLY A 15 -27.24 -27.86 -24.91
CA GLY A 15 -26.10 -27.29 -24.21
C GLY A 15 -24.87 -28.00 -24.76
N GLU A 16 -23.94 -27.26 -25.37
CA GLU A 16 -22.63 -27.80 -25.73
C GLU A 16 -21.55 -27.11 -24.90
N ALA A 17 -20.90 -27.97 -24.13
CA ALA A 17 -19.74 -27.71 -23.30
C ALA A 17 -18.51 -27.48 -24.19
N TRP A 18 -17.77 -26.43 -23.90
CA TRP A 18 -16.45 -26.23 -24.47
C TRP A 18 -15.44 -27.13 -23.75
N SER A 19 -14.83 -28.01 -24.54
CA SER A 19 -13.66 -28.81 -24.20
C SER A 19 -12.50 -28.39 -25.11
N GLY A 20 -11.30 -28.31 -24.53
CA GLY A 20 -10.04 -27.95 -25.19
C GLY A 20 -9.58 -26.54 -24.77
N VAL A 21 -8.50 -26.32 -24.01
CA VAL A 21 -7.24 -27.06 -23.89
C VAL A 21 -6.79 -27.03 -22.42
N ARG A 22 -6.74 -28.19 -21.75
CA ARG A 22 -5.91 -28.35 -20.55
C ARG A 22 -4.52 -28.75 -21.01
N LEU A 23 -3.59 -27.80 -20.99
CA LEU A 23 -2.17 -28.14 -20.97
C LEU A 23 -1.91 -28.86 -19.64
N SER A 24 -1.61 -30.15 -19.75
CA SER A 24 -1.18 -31.00 -18.66
C SER A 24 0.13 -30.44 -18.08
N HIS A 25 0.02 -29.59 -17.08
CA HIS A 25 1.14 -29.29 -16.19
C HIS A 25 1.30 -30.52 -15.30
N THR A 26 2.31 -31.33 -15.58
CA THR A 26 2.99 -32.08 -14.52
C THR A 26 3.19 -31.11 -13.37
N ARG A 27 2.59 -31.41 -12.22
CA ARG A 27 2.58 -30.59 -11.02
C ARG A 27 4.03 -30.46 -10.51
N ALA A 28 4.76 -29.52 -11.11
CA ALA A 28 5.97 -28.98 -10.52
C ALA A 28 5.57 -28.45 -9.14
N THR A 29 6.37 -28.74 -8.13
CA THR A 29 6.28 -28.02 -6.86
C THR A 29 6.25 -26.52 -7.18
N PRO A 30 5.24 -25.75 -6.70
CA PRO A 30 5.23 -24.31 -6.94
C PRO A 30 6.57 -23.75 -6.44
N ALA A 31 7.23 -22.96 -7.29
CA ALA A 31 8.43 -22.28 -6.86
C ALA A 31 8.02 -21.25 -5.81
N THR A 32 8.71 -21.21 -4.68
CA THR A 32 8.35 -20.32 -3.59
C THR A 32 9.13 -19.01 -3.67
N MET A 33 8.47 -17.91 -3.27
CA MET A 33 9.05 -16.59 -3.12
C MET A 33 9.34 -16.32 -1.64
N ARG A 34 10.58 -15.94 -1.33
CA ARG A 34 11.00 -15.59 0.04
C ARG A 34 10.93 -14.09 0.21
N ILE A 35 9.94 -13.65 0.98
CA ILE A 35 9.61 -12.24 1.14
C ILE A 35 9.98 -11.80 2.56
N ALA A 36 10.88 -10.83 2.66
CA ALA A 36 11.13 -10.12 3.92
C ALA A 36 10.07 -9.02 4.09
N LEU A 37 9.46 -8.98 5.26
CA LEU A 37 8.44 -8.00 5.64
C LEU A 37 9.01 -7.06 6.68
N VAL A 38 8.75 -5.76 6.54
CA VAL A 38 9.10 -4.74 7.53
C VAL A 38 7.86 -3.95 7.93
N GLY A 39 7.75 -3.63 9.22
CA GLY A 39 6.75 -2.71 9.75
C GLY A 39 7.02 -1.27 9.31
N CYS A 40 7.28 -0.37 10.27
CA CYS A 40 7.63 1.04 9.95
C CYS A 40 9.13 1.18 9.64
N GLY A 41 9.46 1.79 8.51
CA GLY A 41 10.85 1.97 8.07
C GLY A 41 11.63 3.06 8.82
N HIS A 42 10.98 4.19 9.10
CA HIS A 42 11.55 5.43 9.67
C HIS A 42 12.88 5.90 9.07
N GLY A 43 13.07 5.64 7.77
CA GLY A 43 14.27 6.00 7.03
C GLY A 43 15.53 5.19 7.35
N GLU A 44 15.45 4.16 8.20
CA GLU A 44 16.56 3.30 8.66
C GLU A 44 16.93 2.22 7.64
N LEU A 45 17.06 2.60 6.36
CA LEU A 45 17.28 1.65 5.26
C LEU A 45 18.58 0.88 5.39
N ASP A 46 19.64 1.50 5.91
CA ASP A 46 20.91 0.83 6.13
C ASP A 46 20.76 -0.34 7.11
N SER A 47 20.04 -0.12 8.22
CA SER A 47 19.73 -1.13 9.24
C SER A 47 18.81 -2.24 8.71
N ILE A 48 17.80 -1.87 7.91
CA ILE A 48 16.90 -2.82 7.25
C ILE A 48 17.69 -3.74 6.32
N TYR A 49 18.48 -3.19 5.39
CA TYR A 49 19.24 -4.01 4.45
C TYR A 49 20.34 -4.84 5.13
N ALA A 50 20.97 -4.33 6.19
CA ALA A 50 21.89 -5.12 7.00
C ALA A 50 21.19 -6.33 7.66
N SER A 51 19.94 -6.16 8.10
CA SER A 51 19.13 -7.24 8.68
C SER A 51 18.72 -8.28 7.63
N VAL A 52 18.40 -7.84 6.40
CA VAL A 52 18.17 -8.76 5.27
C VAL A 52 19.41 -9.63 5.03
N ALA A 53 20.59 -9.01 4.91
CA ALA A 53 21.84 -9.76 4.71
C ALA A 53 22.13 -10.73 5.86
N GLN A 54 21.82 -10.35 7.10
CA GLN A 54 21.97 -11.22 8.26
C GLN A 54 21.00 -12.42 8.21
N ILE A 55 19.75 -12.21 7.82
CA ILE A 55 18.76 -13.29 7.62
C ILE A 55 19.25 -14.26 6.55
N GLU A 56 19.71 -13.74 5.40
CA GLU A 56 20.27 -14.57 4.33
C GLU A 56 21.45 -15.43 4.80
N ALA A 57 22.36 -14.83 5.57
CA ALA A 57 23.52 -15.53 6.12
C ALA A 57 23.14 -16.62 7.13
N VAL A 58 22.21 -16.32 8.05
CA VAL A 58 21.79 -17.24 9.12
C VAL A 58 20.98 -18.41 8.55
N HIS A 59 20.04 -18.13 7.64
CA HIS A 59 19.16 -19.15 7.06
C HIS A 59 19.75 -19.81 5.81
N GLN A 60 20.96 -19.40 5.39
CA GLN A 60 21.62 -19.88 4.17
C GLN A 60 20.69 -19.83 2.95
N THR A 61 20.00 -18.71 2.81
CA THR A 61 18.94 -18.50 1.80
C THR A 61 19.07 -17.12 1.17
N THR A 62 18.32 -16.85 0.11
CA THR A 62 18.20 -15.52 -0.49
C THR A 62 16.83 -14.94 -0.21
N VAL A 63 16.75 -13.61 -0.05
CA VAL A 63 15.50 -12.87 -0.02
C VAL A 63 15.20 -12.38 -1.43
N ASP A 64 14.04 -12.76 -1.96
CA ASP A 64 13.65 -12.43 -3.34
C ASP A 64 12.99 -11.06 -3.43
N LEU A 65 12.33 -10.63 -2.34
CA LEU A 65 11.58 -9.38 -2.27
C LEU A 65 11.54 -8.83 -0.84
N LEU A 66 11.62 -7.51 -0.70
CA LEU A 66 11.41 -6.79 0.55
C LEU A 66 10.14 -5.94 0.45
N LEU A 67 9.21 -6.09 1.40
CA LEU A 67 8.00 -5.28 1.53
C LEU A 67 8.07 -4.42 2.80
N ILE A 68 7.81 -3.11 2.68
CA ILE A 68 7.80 -2.17 3.80
C ILE A 68 6.40 -1.55 3.94
N CYS A 69 5.77 -1.72 5.09
CA CYS A 69 4.37 -1.35 5.34
C CYS A 69 4.19 0.13 5.71
N GLY A 70 5.07 1.03 5.26
CA GLY A 70 4.95 2.47 5.47
C GLY A 70 5.95 3.09 6.43
N ASP A 71 5.77 4.40 6.63
CA ASP A 71 6.74 5.29 7.26
C ASP A 71 8.14 5.09 6.65
N PHE A 72 8.22 4.94 5.33
CA PHE A 72 9.47 4.66 4.63
C PHE A 72 10.42 5.86 4.68
N GLN A 73 9.89 7.09 4.62
CA GLN A 73 10.60 8.36 4.62
C GLN A 73 11.51 8.53 3.40
N ALA A 74 10.93 8.55 2.19
CA ALA A 74 11.63 8.78 0.92
C ALA A 74 12.11 10.24 0.75
N VAL A 75 12.87 10.77 1.71
CA VAL A 75 13.33 12.17 1.77
C VAL A 75 14.59 12.38 0.92
N ARG A 76 14.49 13.12 -0.20
CA ARG A 76 15.65 13.36 -1.08
C ARG A 76 16.58 14.43 -0.55
N ASN A 77 16.02 15.45 0.09
CA ASN A 77 16.72 16.66 0.58
C ASN A 77 15.96 17.40 1.69
N GLN A 78 16.53 18.52 2.14
CA GLN A 78 15.97 19.36 3.21
C GLN A 78 14.59 19.97 2.86
N SER A 79 14.31 20.20 1.57
CA SER A 79 13.00 20.71 1.13
C SER A 79 11.93 19.63 1.33
N ASP A 80 12.19 18.39 0.91
CA ASP A 80 11.28 17.27 1.18
C ASP A 80 11.08 17.05 2.68
N LEU A 81 12.16 17.12 3.46
CA LEU A 81 12.10 16.97 4.92
C LEU A 81 11.18 18.01 5.56
N ALA A 82 11.14 19.22 5.01
CA ALA A 82 10.25 20.29 5.47
C ALA A 82 8.75 19.97 5.29
N THR A 83 8.40 19.03 4.40
CA THR A 83 7.02 18.58 4.14
C THR A 83 6.56 17.43 5.05
N MET A 84 7.48 16.84 5.82
CA MET A 84 7.15 15.72 6.70
C MET A 84 6.30 16.17 7.90
N ALA A 85 5.18 15.49 8.11
CA ALA A 85 4.25 15.75 9.21
C ALA A 85 4.77 15.22 10.56
N CYS A 86 5.87 15.81 11.03
CA CYS A 86 6.51 15.51 12.30
C CYS A 86 7.06 16.81 12.90
N PRO A 87 7.04 17.01 14.23
CA PRO A 87 7.65 18.19 14.86
C PRO A 87 9.09 18.39 14.37
N ALA A 88 9.46 19.63 14.04
CA ALA A 88 10.73 19.94 13.38
C ALA A 88 11.97 19.36 14.11
N LYS A 89 11.95 19.33 15.44
CA LYS A 89 13.04 18.76 16.28
C LYS A 89 13.26 17.26 16.12
N TYR A 90 12.33 16.53 15.54
CA TYR A 90 12.41 15.07 15.31
C TYR A 90 12.64 14.72 13.84
N ARG A 91 12.75 15.71 12.97
CA ARG A 91 13.04 15.50 11.54
C ARG A 91 14.52 15.19 11.36
N SER A 92 14.83 14.11 10.64
CA SER A 92 16.18 13.68 10.28
C SER A 92 16.19 13.26 8.81
N MET A 93 17.30 13.50 8.11
CA MET A 93 17.47 13.07 6.72
C MET A 93 17.51 11.54 6.58
N GLN A 94 17.95 10.83 7.63
CA GLN A 94 18.14 9.38 7.63
C GLN A 94 18.91 8.89 6.39
N ASP A 95 18.61 7.70 5.86
CA ASP A 95 19.49 7.04 4.89
C ASP A 95 19.08 7.23 3.43
N PHE A 96 17.79 7.47 3.16
CA PHE A 96 17.22 7.35 1.80
C PHE A 96 17.93 8.23 0.75
N HIS A 97 18.35 9.45 1.12
CA HIS A 97 19.00 10.37 0.19
C HIS A 97 20.25 9.77 -0.49
N ARG A 98 20.93 8.81 0.16
CA ARG A 98 22.11 8.10 -0.38
C ARG A 98 21.74 7.06 -1.44
N TYR A 99 20.57 6.43 -1.29
CA TYR A 99 20.01 5.53 -2.30
C TYR A 99 19.50 6.31 -3.50
N TYR A 100 18.84 7.44 -3.23
CA TYR A 100 18.37 8.37 -4.26
C TYR A 100 19.50 8.95 -5.11
N SER A 101 20.61 9.36 -4.47
CA SER A 101 21.78 9.92 -5.17
C SER A 101 22.59 8.88 -5.95
N GLY A 102 22.37 7.59 -5.69
CA GLY A 102 23.15 6.49 -6.25
C GLY A 102 24.46 6.21 -5.51
N GLU A 103 24.72 6.88 -4.38
CA GLU A 103 25.83 6.53 -3.48
C GLU A 103 25.69 5.09 -2.95
N LYS A 104 24.44 4.68 -2.69
CA LYS A 104 24.06 3.32 -2.30
C LYS A 104 23.05 2.73 -3.28
N ARG A 105 22.95 1.40 -3.29
CA ARG A 105 21.96 0.64 -4.07
C ARG A 105 21.26 -0.35 -3.16
N ALA A 106 19.95 -0.50 -3.31
CA ALA A 106 19.19 -1.50 -2.59
C ALA A 106 19.59 -2.92 -3.08
N PRO A 107 20.02 -3.82 -2.18
CA PRO A 107 20.52 -5.15 -2.55
C PRO A 107 19.42 -6.10 -3.01
N VAL A 108 18.16 -5.83 -2.64
CA VAL A 108 16.98 -6.62 -2.97
C VAL A 108 15.87 -5.70 -3.48
N LEU A 109 15.04 -6.19 -4.41
CA LEU A 109 13.87 -5.46 -4.87
C LEU A 109 13.03 -5.08 -3.66
N THR A 110 12.79 -3.79 -3.49
CA THR A 110 12.08 -3.24 -2.34
C THR A 110 10.81 -2.57 -2.82
N ILE A 111 9.64 -3.00 -2.32
CA ILE A 111 8.36 -2.34 -2.55
C ILE A 111 7.86 -1.77 -1.23
N PHE A 112 7.36 -0.55 -1.25
CA PHE A 112 6.77 0.06 -0.06
C PHE A 112 5.48 0.82 -0.39
N ILE A 113 4.63 0.94 0.63
CA ILE A 113 3.49 1.87 0.68
C ILE A 113 3.85 3.05 1.58
N GLY A 114 3.12 4.16 1.51
CA GLY A 114 3.32 5.32 2.38
C GLY A 114 2.67 5.13 3.76
N GLY A 115 3.29 5.69 4.79
CA GLY A 115 2.68 5.85 6.12
C GLY A 115 2.25 7.29 6.42
N ASN A 116 2.37 7.72 7.68
CA ASN A 116 2.08 9.08 8.12
C ASN A 116 3.34 9.96 8.30
N HIS A 117 4.54 9.35 8.33
CA HIS A 117 5.81 10.06 8.32
C HIS A 117 6.49 9.89 6.96
N GLU A 118 6.12 10.74 6.02
CA GLU A 118 6.63 10.67 4.65
C GLU A 118 7.07 12.03 4.12
N ALA A 119 7.90 12.00 3.08
CA ALA A 119 8.06 13.12 2.17
C ALA A 119 6.83 13.18 1.24
N SER A 120 5.69 13.64 1.75
CA SER A 120 4.41 13.61 1.01
C SER A 120 4.49 14.31 -0.34
N SER A 121 5.31 15.36 -0.47
CA SER A 121 5.58 16.03 -1.75
C SER A 121 6.20 15.09 -2.77
N HIS A 122 7.25 14.35 -2.40
CA HIS A 122 7.91 13.39 -3.28
C HIS A 122 7.00 12.21 -3.64
N LEU A 123 6.27 11.65 -2.67
CA LEU A 123 5.34 10.54 -2.94
C LEU A 123 4.18 10.98 -3.85
N TRP A 124 3.74 12.24 -3.75
CA TRP A 124 2.72 12.81 -4.64
C TRP A 124 3.16 12.87 -6.10
N GLU A 125 4.45 13.08 -6.38
CA GLU A 125 5.00 13.00 -7.74
C GLU A 125 4.78 11.62 -8.37
N LEU A 126 4.62 10.58 -7.55
CA LEU A 126 4.50 9.17 -7.91
C LEU A 126 3.14 8.59 -7.46
N TYR A 127 2.05 9.33 -7.62
CA TYR A 127 0.71 8.92 -7.18
C TYR A 127 0.28 7.52 -7.67
N TYR A 128 0.60 7.17 -8.92
CA TYR A 128 0.32 5.84 -9.51
C TYR A 128 1.38 4.76 -9.19
N GLY A 129 2.38 5.11 -8.38
CA GLY A 129 3.56 4.30 -8.12
C GLY A 129 4.72 4.61 -9.06
N GLY A 130 5.93 4.21 -8.67
CA GLY A 130 7.14 4.42 -9.45
C GLY A 130 8.42 4.20 -8.64
N TRP A 131 9.56 4.20 -9.32
CA TRP A 131 10.86 4.06 -8.70
C TRP A 131 11.24 5.34 -7.97
N VAL A 132 11.47 5.25 -6.67
CA VAL A 132 12.03 6.35 -5.86
C VAL A 132 13.56 6.32 -5.85
N ALA A 133 14.15 5.16 -6.13
CA ALA A 133 15.57 4.94 -6.34
C ALA A 133 15.73 3.63 -7.14
N PRO A 134 16.92 3.33 -7.70
CA PRO A 134 17.14 2.03 -8.34
C PRO A 134 16.84 0.88 -7.37
N ASN A 135 15.97 -0.05 -7.80
CA ASN A 135 15.53 -1.23 -7.05
C ASN A 135 14.64 -0.93 -5.82
N ILE A 136 14.13 0.30 -5.68
CA ILE A 136 13.15 0.71 -4.65
C ILE A 136 11.91 1.32 -5.32
N TYR A 137 10.77 0.65 -5.19
CA TYR A 137 9.52 1.01 -5.83
C TYR A 137 8.46 1.44 -4.81
N PHE A 138 7.92 2.65 -4.99
CA PHE A 138 6.73 3.09 -4.27
C PHE A 138 5.50 2.53 -4.99
N LEU A 139 4.61 1.86 -4.25
CA LEU A 139 3.41 1.24 -4.83
C LEU A 139 2.37 2.27 -5.31
N GLY A 140 2.47 3.52 -4.85
CA GLY A 140 1.50 4.58 -5.11
C GLY A 140 0.58 4.83 -3.92
N TYR A 141 -0.36 5.76 -4.07
CA TYR A 141 -1.37 6.04 -3.04
C TYR A 141 -2.29 4.83 -2.81
N ALA A 142 -2.56 4.09 -3.88
CA ALA A 142 -2.94 2.69 -3.88
C ALA A 142 -2.39 2.05 -5.16
N GLY A 143 -2.17 0.74 -5.13
CA GLY A 143 -1.61 0.04 -6.28
C GLY A 143 -1.74 -1.46 -6.20
N VAL A 144 -1.66 -2.12 -7.35
CA VAL A 144 -1.46 -3.56 -7.48
C VAL A 144 -0.36 -3.84 -8.49
N VAL A 145 0.56 -4.72 -8.12
CA VAL A 145 1.68 -5.18 -8.95
C VAL A 145 1.84 -6.69 -8.79
N SER A 146 2.68 -7.31 -9.62
CA SER A 146 3.10 -8.70 -9.43
C SER A 146 4.61 -8.85 -9.47
N VAL A 147 5.13 -9.81 -8.70
CA VAL A 147 6.56 -10.19 -8.65
C VAL A 147 6.65 -11.71 -8.50
N GLY A 148 7.30 -12.40 -9.44
CA GLY A 148 7.49 -13.86 -9.35
C GLY A 148 6.16 -14.65 -9.27
N GLY A 149 5.10 -14.13 -9.90
CA GLY A 149 3.74 -14.69 -9.82
C GLY A 149 2.92 -14.26 -8.60
N VAL A 150 3.54 -13.63 -7.58
CA VAL A 150 2.83 -13.14 -6.39
C VAL A 150 2.19 -11.79 -6.69
N ARG A 151 0.88 -11.69 -6.52
CA ARG A 151 0.09 -10.47 -6.70
C ARG A 151 -0.02 -9.69 -5.39
N ILE A 152 0.40 -8.44 -5.44
CA ILE A 152 0.63 -7.58 -4.26
C ILE A 152 -0.19 -6.31 -4.43
N GLY A 153 -1.19 -6.14 -3.59
CA GLY A 153 -1.98 -4.92 -3.48
C GLY A 153 -1.54 -4.07 -2.29
N GLY A 154 -1.87 -2.78 -2.30
CA GLY A 154 -1.68 -1.97 -1.12
C GLY A 154 -2.38 -0.63 -1.13
N LEU A 155 -2.53 -0.08 0.07
CA LEU A 155 -3.16 1.19 0.37
C LEU A 155 -2.22 2.02 1.26
N SER A 156 -1.76 3.17 0.74
CA SER A 156 -0.88 4.07 1.47
C SER A 156 -1.68 5.00 2.39
N GLY A 157 -1.06 5.36 3.52
CA GLY A 157 -1.57 6.35 4.45
C GLY A 157 -2.36 5.78 5.63
N ILE A 158 -3.00 6.68 6.37
CA ILE A 158 -3.87 6.32 7.51
C ILE A 158 -5.27 6.88 7.34
N TYR A 159 -6.26 6.19 7.90
CA TYR A 159 -7.65 6.60 7.83
C TYR A 159 -7.93 7.84 8.70
N ASN A 160 -8.65 8.80 8.13
CA ASN A 160 -9.24 9.91 8.88
C ASN A 160 -10.60 10.27 8.28
N GLY A 161 -11.67 10.05 9.05
CA GLY A 161 -13.04 10.26 8.57
C GLY A 161 -13.36 11.70 8.13
N ARG A 162 -12.59 12.72 8.58
CA ARG A 162 -12.77 14.11 8.15
C ARG A 162 -12.32 14.35 6.70
N HIS A 163 -11.34 13.57 6.23
CA HIS A 163 -10.77 13.70 4.88
C HIS A 163 -11.18 12.55 3.95
N TYR A 164 -11.68 11.43 4.47
CA TYR A 164 -11.97 10.25 3.67
C TYR A 164 -12.83 10.53 2.44
N HIS A 165 -13.90 11.33 2.60
CA HIS A 165 -14.81 11.68 1.50
C HIS A 165 -14.39 12.94 0.72
N THR A 166 -13.15 13.42 0.83
CA THR A 166 -12.70 14.62 0.10
C THR A 166 -11.81 14.27 -1.09
N GLY A 167 -11.51 15.27 -1.93
CA GLY A 167 -10.45 15.16 -2.93
C GLY A 167 -9.06 15.29 -2.29
N HIS A 168 -8.03 15.06 -3.09
CA HIS A 168 -6.65 15.42 -2.74
C HIS A 168 -6.35 16.83 -3.24
N CYS A 169 -6.49 17.83 -2.37
CA CYS A 169 -6.35 19.25 -2.75
C CYS A 169 -5.08 19.90 -2.21
N GLU A 170 -4.25 19.13 -1.52
CA GLU A 170 -2.98 19.53 -0.92
C GLU A 170 -1.96 19.84 -2.02
N ALA A 171 -1.26 20.97 -1.89
CA ALA A 171 -0.14 21.31 -2.76
C ALA A 171 0.90 22.11 -1.97
N PRO A 172 2.20 21.94 -2.25
CA PRO A 172 3.22 22.70 -1.55
C PRO A 172 3.26 24.17 -2.05
N PRO A 173 3.59 25.14 -1.19
CA PRO A 173 3.93 24.97 0.23
C PRO A 173 2.71 24.59 1.07
N TYR A 174 2.83 23.48 1.79
CA TYR A 174 1.81 22.90 2.65
C TYR A 174 1.71 23.69 3.96
N SER A 175 0.47 23.95 4.38
CA SER A 175 0.22 24.29 5.78
C SER A 175 0.40 23.06 6.68
N ASP A 176 0.42 23.28 8.00
CA ASP A 176 0.42 22.17 8.99
C ASP A 176 -0.76 21.22 8.84
N SER A 177 -1.90 21.73 8.35
CA SER A 177 -3.07 20.91 8.05
C SER A 177 -2.86 20.10 6.78
N ASP A 178 -2.31 20.70 5.72
CA ASP A 178 -2.11 20.02 4.44
C ASP A 178 -1.05 18.91 4.58
N MET A 179 0.01 19.14 5.37
CA MET A 179 1.01 18.09 5.67
C MET A 179 0.36 16.84 6.29
N ARG A 180 -0.68 17.02 7.12
CA ARG A 180 -1.43 15.92 7.74
C ARG A 180 -2.42 15.29 6.79
N SER A 181 -3.17 16.11 6.04
CA SER A 181 -4.20 15.59 5.15
C SER A 181 -3.64 14.89 3.91
N ALA A 182 -2.42 15.22 3.49
CA ALA A 182 -1.75 14.63 2.32
C ALA A 182 -1.51 13.12 2.41
N TYR A 183 -1.35 12.55 3.61
CA TYR A 183 -1.18 11.10 3.80
C TYR A 183 -2.46 10.41 4.29
N HIS A 184 -3.58 11.12 4.44
CA HIS A 184 -4.82 10.45 4.81
C HIS A 184 -5.42 9.71 3.61
N VAL A 185 -5.96 8.52 3.84
CA VAL A 185 -6.68 7.74 2.82
C VAL A 185 -7.88 8.52 2.29
N ARG A 186 -8.16 8.46 0.98
CA ARG A 186 -9.42 8.94 0.38
C ARG A 186 -10.26 7.78 -0.15
N GLU A 187 -11.55 8.05 -0.29
CA GLU A 187 -12.53 7.09 -0.77
C GLU A 187 -12.28 6.66 -2.23
N ILE A 188 -11.62 7.49 -3.05
CA ILE A 188 -11.33 7.14 -4.44
C ILE A 188 -10.36 5.95 -4.56
N GLU A 189 -9.33 5.87 -3.72
CA GLU A 189 -8.41 4.72 -3.73
C GLU A 189 -9.13 3.44 -3.28
N VAL A 190 -9.96 3.54 -2.23
CA VAL A 190 -10.74 2.40 -1.71
C VAL A 190 -11.77 1.93 -2.73
N LEU A 191 -12.49 2.86 -3.36
CA LEU A 191 -13.47 2.56 -4.41
C LEU A 191 -12.82 1.75 -5.52
N ARG A 192 -11.62 2.14 -5.99
CA ARG A 192 -10.88 1.44 -7.04
C ARG A 192 -10.48 0.02 -6.61
N LEU A 193 -9.92 -0.13 -5.42
CA LEU A 193 -9.53 -1.44 -4.91
C LEU A 193 -10.74 -2.38 -4.75
N LEU A 194 -11.92 -1.86 -4.42
CA LEU A 194 -13.17 -2.64 -4.36
C LEU A 194 -13.68 -3.12 -5.73
N GLN A 195 -13.09 -2.68 -6.84
CA GLN A 195 -13.46 -3.14 -8.19
C GLN A 195 -12.69 -4.39 -8.62
N LEU A 196 -11.64 -4.75 -7.88
CA LEU A 196 -10.82 -5.92 -8.17
C LEU A 196 -11.61 -7.21 -7.90
N ARG A 197 -11.45 -8.17 -8.81
CA ARG A 197 -12.11 -9.49 -8.78
C ARG A 197 -11.12 -10.63 -8.79
N GLN A 198 -9.93 -10.46 -9.35
CA GLN A 198 -8.91 -11.50 -9.30
C GLN A 198 -8.42 -11.70 -7.85
N PRO A 199 -8.04 -12.94 -7.47
CA PRO A 199 -7.46 -13.23 -6.15
C PRO A 199 -6.27 -12.33 -5.84
N MET A 200 -6.01 -12.13 -4.55
CA MET A 200 -4.90 -11.31 -4.05
C MET A 200 -4.07 -12.15 -3.09
N ASP A 201 -2.76 -12.25 -3.31
CA ASP A 201 -1.90 -13.06 -2.43
C ASP A 201 -1.47 -12.24 -1.21
N VAL A 202 -1.03 -11.00 -1.45
CA VAL A 202 -0.53 -10.11 -0.41
C VAL A 202 -1.23 -8.76 -0.50
N PHE A 203 -1.68 -8.23 0.63
CA PHE A 203 -2.16 -6.86 0.74
C PHE A 203 -1.42 -6.08 1.84
N LEU A 204 -1.01 -4.85 1.52
CA LEU A 204 -0.29 -3.96 2.43
C LEU A 204 -1.18 -2.78 2.85
N SER A 205 -1.20 -2.45 4.14
CA SER A 205 -1.72 -1.17 4.64
C SER A 205 -0.80 -0.61 5.72
N HIS A 206 -0.76 0.71 5.94
CA HIS A 206 0.03 1.22 7.06
C HIS A 206 -0.73 1.05 8.38
N ASP A 207 -1.96 1.56 8.43
CA ASP A 207 -2.87 1.33 9.54
C ASP A 207 -3.48 -0.08 9.51
N TRP A 208 -3.99 -0.52 10.65
CA TRP A 208 -4.64 -1.82 10.77
C TRP A 208 -6.08 -1.76 10.26
N PRO A 209 -6.61 -2.81 9.61
CA PRO A 209 -8.04 -2.93 9.41
C PRO A 209 -8.80 -2.82 10.73
N ALA A 210 -9.92 -2.09 10.75
CA ALA A 210 -10.75 -2.02 11.94
C ALA A 210 -11.18 -3.42 12.39
N HIS A 211 -11.31 -3.61 13.70
CA HIS A 211 -11.67 -4.86 14.37
C HIS A 211 -10.63 -6.01 14.25
N ILE A 212 -9.50 -5.85 13.56
CA ILE A 212 -8.50 -6.94 13.47
C ILE A 212 -7.90 -7.32 14.83
N ALA A 213 -7.82 -6.36 15.75
CA ALA A 213 -7.30 -6.58 17.10
C ALA A 213 -8.14 -7.57 17.94
N THR A 214 -9.39 -7.84 17.55
CA THR A 214 -10.26 -8.85 18.20
C THR A 214 -10.15 -10.22 17.55
N MET A 215 -9.36 -10.38 16.49
CA MET A 215 -9.20 -11.63 15.72
C MET A 215 -7.89 -12.38 16.03
N GLY A 216 -7.16 -11.94 17.07
CA GLY A 216 -5.92 -12.55 17.56
C GLY A 216 -5.86 -12.53 19.09
N ASP A 217 -4.67 -12.58 19.68
CA ASP A 217 -4.53 -12.48 21.15
C ASP A 217 -4.65 -11.02 21.64
N THR A 218 -5.89 -10.55 21.73
CA THR A 218 -6.23 -9.21 22.25
C THR A 218 -5.66 -8.98 23.65
N ASN A 219 -5.62 -10.01 24.49
CA ASN A 219 -5.11 -9.88 25.85
C ASN A 219 -3.60 -9.60 25.85
N ALA A 220 -2.82 -10.29 25.02
CA ALA A 220 -1.40 -10.01 24.84
C ALA A 220 -1.15 -8.61 24.28
N LEU A 221 -1.93 -8.19 23.30
CA LEU A 221 -1.86 -6.82 22.75
C LEU A 221 -2.07 -5.78 23.85
N LEU A 222 -3.14 -5.92 24.65
CA LEU A 222 -3.48 -4.97 25.70
C LEU A 222 -2.55 -5.04 26.93
N ARG A 223 -1.80 -6.13 27.12
CA ARG A 223 -0.68 -6.16 28.08
C ARG A 223 0.48 -5.30 27.59
N LYS A 224 0.82 -5.36 26.30
CA LYS A 224 1.91 -4.56 25.69
C LYS A 224 1.52 -3.09 25.50
N LYS A 225 0.25 -2.82 25.16
CA LYS A 225 -0.26 -1.51 24.73
C LYS A 225 -1.61 -1.23 25.40
N SER A 226 -1.58 -1.05 26.72
CA SER A 226 -2.79 -0.90 27.54
C SER A 226 -3.69 0.27 27.16
N PHE A 227 -3.12 1.33 26.58
CA PHE A 227 -3.84 2.51 26.11
C PHE A 227 -4.77 2.23 24.90
N LEU A 228 -4.58 1.12 24.18
CA LEU A 228 -5.48 0.72 23.08
C LEU A 228 -6.81 0.12 23.58
N ARG A 229 -6.97 -0.09 24.89
CA ARG A 229 -8.11 -0.82 25.46
C ARG A 229 -9.47 -0.23 25.09
N ASP A 230 -9.60 1.09 25.17
CA ASP A 230 -10.87 1.75 24.89
C ASP A 230 -11.21 1.68 23.39
N GLU A 231 -10.23 1.94 22.52
CA GLU A 231 -10.38 1.89 21.06
C GLU A 231 -10.66 0.47 20.53
N VAL A 232 -10.07 -0.55 21.16
CA VAL A 232 -10.41 -1.96 20.86
C VAL A 232 -11.83 -2.28 21.31
N ARG A 233 -12.26 -1.78 22.48
CA ARG A 233 -13.58 -2.06 23.05
C ARG A 233 -14.71 -1.42 22.24
N ASP A 234 -14.53 -0.18 21.79
CA ASP A 234 -15.56 0.56 21.05
C ASP A 234 -15.47 0.38 19.53
N GLY A 235 -14.46 -0.35 19.04
CA GLY A 235 -14.27 -0.65 17.62
C GLY A 235 -13.66 0.49 16.81
N SER A 236 -13.16 1.55 17.47
CA SER A 236 -12.53 2.69 16.79
C SER A 236 -11.06 2.48 16.44
N LEU A 237 -10.40 1.43 16.95
CA LEU A 237 -9.02 1.10 16.57
C LEU A 237 -8.96 0.64 15.11
N GLY A 238 -8.16 1.36 14.30
CA GLY A 238 -7.84 0.99 12.93
C GLY A 238 -8.73 1.68 11.88
N SER A 239 -8.72 1.11 10.68
CA SER A 239 -9.26 1.67 9.45
C SER A 239 -10.55 0.99 9.04
N PRO A 240 -11.70 1.68 9.09
CA PRO A 240 -12.95 1.16 8.51
C PRO A 240 -12.82 0.87 7.02
N ALA A 241 -12.05 1.68 6.29
CA ALA A 241 -11.72 1.45 4.89
C ALA A 241 -10.90 0.16 4.71
N GLY A 242 -9.88 -0.06 5.56
CA GLY A 242 -9.09 -1.28 5.56
C GLY A 242 -9.92 -2.52 5.87
N GLU A 243 -10.87 -2.45 6.81
CA GLU A 243 -11.80 -3.55 7.11
C GLU A 243 -12.70 -3.88 5.91
N GLN A 244 -13.21 -2.87 5.21
CA GLN A 244 -14.02 -3.06 4.01
C GLN A 244 -13.22 -3.80 2.92
N LEU A 245 -11.98 -3.38 2.70
CA LEU A 245 -11.08 -4.01 1.72
C LEU A 245 -10.72 -5.43 2.12
N LEU A 246 -10.39 -5.68 3.39
CA LEU A 246 -10.08 -7.02 3.90
C LEU A 246 -11.23 -8.01 3.67
N LYS A 247 -12.49 -7.58 3.89
CA LYS A 247 -13.68 -8.40 3.66
C LYS A 247 -13.97 -8.64 2.18
N HIS A 248 -13.62 -7.67 1.31
CA HIS A 248 -13.87 -7.76 -0.13
C HIS A 248 -12.79 -8.58 -0.84
N LEU A 249 -11.52 -8.18 -0.68
CA LEU A 249 -10.37 -8.76 -1.38
C LEU A 249 -9.97 -10.12 -0.84
N LYS A 250 -10.13 -10.34 0.48
CA LYS A 250 -9.83 -11.60 1.17
C LYS A 250 -8.44 -12.17 0.79
N PRO A 251 -7.36 -11.36 0.92
CA PRO A 251 -6.05 -11.81 0.49
C PRO A 251 -5.55 -12.97 1.35
N ASP A 252 -4.62 -13.78 0.84
CA ASP A 252 -4.00 -14.84 1.66
C ASP A 252 -3.23 -14.24 2.84
N TYR A 253 -2.60 -13.09 2.62
CA TYR A 253 -1.86 -12.35 3.63
C TYR A 253 -2.23 -10.87 3.66
N TRP A 254 -2.34 -10.32 4.87
CA TRP A 254 -2.47 -8.88 5.09
C TRP A 254 -1.36 -8.41 6.03
N PHE A 255 -0.54 -7.47 5.56
CA PHE A 255 0.56 -6.90 6.35
C PHE A 255 0.30 -5.45 6.70
N ALA A 256 0.53 -5.09 7.97
CA ALA A 256 0.35 -3.74 8.48
C ALA A 256 1.43 -3.28 9.46
N ALA A 257 1.41 -2.01 9.85
CA ALA A 257 2.39 -1.42 10.77
C ALA A 257 1.74 -0.41 11.73
N HIS A 258 2.30 0.79 11.84
CA HIS A 258 1.81 1.97 12.57
C HIS A 258 1.78 1.87 14.11
N LEU A 259 1.19 0.81 14.68
CA LEU A 259 0.98 0.67 16.13
C LEU A 259 2.24 0.26 16.92
N HIS A 260 3.35 0.01 16.21
CA HIS A 260 4.66 -0.34 16.78
C HIS A 260 4.56 -1.53 17.75
N VAL A 261 3.99 -2.64 17.25
CA VAL A 261 3.81 -3.89 18.00
C VAL A 261 3.64 -5.04 17.03
N LYS A 262 4.34 -6.15 17.27
CA LYS A 262 4.06 -7.40 16.58
C LYS A 262 2.74 -7.99 17.07
N PHE A 263 1.83 -8.23 16.13
CA PHE A 263 0.53 -8.87 16.38
C PHE A 263 0.12 -9.68 15.16
N ALA A 264 -0.33 -10.90 15.41
CA ALA A 264 -0.82 -11.82 14.40
C ALA A 264 -2.29 -12.16 14.67
N ALA A 265 -3.06 -12.31 13.60
CA ALA A 265 -4.46 -12.70 13.65
C ALA A 265 -4.82 -13.53 12.42
N VAL A 266 -5.89 -14.30 12.51
CA VAL A 266 -6.43 -15.06 11.38
C VAL A 266 -7.88 -14.65 11.18
N VAL A 267 -8.22 -14.23 9.96
CA VAL A 267 -9.57 -13.82 9.59
C VAL A 267 -10.17 -14.90 8.71
N GLN A 268 -11.13 -15.62 9.27
CA GLN A 268 -11.86 -16.66 8.55
C GLN A 268 -12.92 -16.02 7.65
N HIS A 269 -12.86 -16.31 6.36
CA HIS A 269 -13.87 -15.87 5.39
C HIS A 269 -14.99 -16.92 5.25
N ALA A 270 -16.14 -16.51 4.69
CA ALA A 270 -17.37 -17.30 4.70
C ALA A 270 -17.19 -18.79 4.35
N ALA A 271 -17.83 -19.65 5.16
CA ALA A 271 -17.84 -21.12 5.09
C ALA A 271 -16.48 -21.82 5.24
N GLY A 272 -15.45 -21.15 5.80
CA GLY A 272 -14.14 -21.77 6.06
C GLY A 272 -13.35 -22.12 4.80
N ALA A 273 -13.76 -21.60 3.65
CA ALA A 273 -13.14 -21.90 2.36
C ALA A 273 -11.81 -21.16 2.14
N SER A 274 -11.56 -20.08 2.89
CA SER A 274 -10.32 -19.29 2.84
C SER A 274 -10.13 -18.49 4.12
N ALA A 275 -8.89 -18.11 4.41
CA ALA A 275 -8.53 -17.30 5.57
C ALA A 275 -7.43 -16.30 5.19
N THR A 276 -7.52 -15.09 5.73
CA THR A 276 -6.42 -14.12 5.66
C THR A 276 -5.54 -14.24 6.90
N ARG A 277 -4.23 -14.41 6.70
CA ARG A 277 -3.23 -14.31 7.77
C ARG A 277 -2.80 -12.86 7.90
N PHE A 278 -3.19 -12.23 9.00
CA PHE A 278 -2.78 -10.88 9.32
C PHE A 278 -1.49 -10.89 10.15
N LEU A 279 -0.55 -10.03 9.78
CA LEU A 279 0.64 -9.75 10.59
C LEU A 279 0.93 -8.25 10.59
N SER A 280 1.21 -7.74 11.78
CA SER A 280 1.79 -6.41 11.96
C SER A 280 3.14 -6.52 12.65
N LEU A 281 4.01 -5.56 12.38
CA LEU A 281 5.38 -5.53 12.89
C LEU A 281 5.70 -4.18 13.54
N ASP A 282 6.74 -4.18 14.38
CA ASP A 282 7.25 -2.98 15.03
C ASP A 282 8.07 -2.11 14.05
N LYS A 283 8.55 -0.95 14.52
CA LYS A 283 9.50 -0.10 13.78
C LYS A 283 10.94 -0.61 13.88
N CYS A 284 11.75 -0.32 12.87
CA CYS A 284 13.18 -0.66 12.83
C CYS A 284 13.95 0.00 13.98
N LEU A 285 14.07 -0.71 15.10
CA LEU A 285 14.82 -0.31 16.29
C LEU A 285 15.44 -1.55 16.94
N PRO A 286 16.52 -1.37 17.74
CA PRO A 286 17.14 -2.47 18.46
C PRO A 286 16.15 -3.25 19.34
N GLN A 287 16.27 -4.58 19.32
CA GLN A 287 15.47 -5.51 20.14
C GLN A 287 13.96 -5.42 19.88
N ARG A 288 13.54 -5.02 18.67
CA ARG A 288 12.14 -4.99 18.25
C ARG A 288 11.85 -6.01 17.16
N ASP A 289 10.63 -6.51 17.16
CA ASP A 289 10.10 -7.42 16.14
C ASP A 289 9.68 -6.64 14.88
N PHE A 290 10.64 -6.01 14.19
CA PHE A 290 10.35 -5.13 13.06
C PHE A 290 10.41 -5.81 11.69
N MET A 291 11.01 -7.00 11.61
CA MET A 291 11.19 -7.76 10.38
C MET A 291 10.77 -9.21 10.53
N GLN A 292 10.16 -9.78 9.50
CA GLN A 292 9.83 -11.21 9.44
C GLN A 292 10.03 -11.75 8.02
N LEU A 293 10.70 -12.90 7.90
CA LEU A 293 10.80 -13.63 6.64
C LEU A 293 9.58 -14.55 6.50
N ILE A 294 8.94 -14.53 5.34
CA ILE A 294 7.86 -15.45 4.99
C ILE A 294 8.12 -16.12 3.64
N THR A 295 7.41 -17.21 3.40
CA THR A 295 7.40 -17.90 2.12
C THR A 295 5.99 -17.84 1.55
N VAL A 296 5.87 -17.43 0.28
CA VAL A 296 4.62 -17.37 -0.47
C VAL A 296 4.78 -18.19 -1.74
N ASP A 297 3.71 -18.85 -2.19
CA ASP A 297 3.73 -19.59 -3.45
C ASP A 297 3.84 -18.61 -4.62
N GLY A 298 4.87 -18.78 -5.45
CA GLY A 298 5.03 -18.09 -6.73
C GLY A 298 4.74 -19.03 -7.91
N ASP A 299 4.88 -18.49 -9.12
CA ASP A 299 4.69 -19.26 -10.37
C ASP A 299 6.02 -19.79 -10.96
N GLY A 300 7.15 -19.48 -10.32
CA GLY A 300 8.50 -19.83 -10.79
C GLY A 300 9.08 -18.88 -11.83
N SER A 301 8.39 -17.78 -12.14
CA SER A 301 8.96 -16.68 -12.90
C SER A 301 10.03 -15.95 -12.07
N PRO A 302 11.03 -15.32 -12.72
CA PRO A 302 11.98 -14.46 -12.03
C PRO A 302 11.27 -13.34 -11.26
N PRO A 303 11.85 -12.84 -10.15
CA PRO A 303 11.26 -11.79 -9.32
C PRO A 303 11.37 -10.41 -9.98
N VAL A 304 10.74 -10.26 -11.16
CA VAL A 304 10.64 -9.03 -11.93
C VAL A 304 9.34 -8.34 -11.59
N LEU A 305 9.40 -7.04 -11.31
CA LEU A 305 8.23 -6.22 -11.04
C LEU A 305 7.40 -6.03 -12.33
N ARG A 306 6.10 -6.31 -12.25
CA ARG A 306 5.16 -6.14 -13.36
C ARG A 306 3.92 -5.37 -12.89
N TYR A 307 3.39 -4.52 -13.75
CA TYR A 307 2.10 -3.90 -13.53
C TYR A 307 0.97 -4.94 -13.54
N ASP A 308 -0.10 -4.67 -12.79
CA ASP A 308 -1.32 -5.48 -12.81
C ASP A 308 -2.32 -4.94 -13.84
N ALA A 309 -2.76 -5.80 -14.77
CA ALA A 309 -3.66 -5.40 -15.86
C ALA A 309 -5.04 -4.97 -15.34
N GLU A 310 -5.56 -5.68 -14.32
CA GLU A 310 -6.86 -5.38 -13.73
C GLU A 310 -6.84 -4.01 -13.05
N TRP A 311 -5.80 -3.72 -12.27
CA TRP A 311 -5.60 -2.44 -11.62
C TRP A 311 -5.50 -1.28 -12.61
N ILE A 312 -4.72 -1.42 -13.68
CA ILE A 312 -4.62 -0.37 -14.71
C ILE A 312 -5.98 -0.16 -15.38
N ALA A 313 -6.74 -1.22 -15.69
CA ALA A 313 -8.06 -1.10 -16.29
C ALA A 313 -9.05 -0.38 -15.36
N VAL A 314 -8.99 -0.67 -14.05
CA VAL A 314 -9.77 0.06 -13.03
C VAL A 314 -9.34 1.53 -12.95
N LEU A 315 -8.04 1.83 -12.97
CA LEU A 315 -7.54 3.20 -13.00
C LEU A 315 -8.10 3.97 -14.21
N ARG A 316 -8.08 3.37 -15.40
CA ARG A 316 -8.58 3.96 -16.64
C ARG A 316 -10.07 4.26 -16.55
N SER A 317 -10.86 3.27 -16.13
CA SER A 317 -12.32 3.36 -16.09
C SER A 317 -12.85 4.24 -14.96
N THR A 318 -12.00 4.61 -13.98
CA THR A 318 -12.36 5.49 -12.86
C THR A 318 -11.57 6.80 -12.84
N ALA A 319 -10.82 7.13 -13.90
CA ALA A 319 -9.97 8.32 -13.96
C ALA A 319 -10.78 9.62 -13.77
N HIS A 320 -11.98 9.69 -14.33
CA HIS A 320 -12.89 10.84 -14.25
C HIS A 320 -13.49 11.07 -12.86
N LEU A 321 -13.40 10.09 -11.95
CA LEU A 321 -13.88 10.20 -10.57
C LEU A 321 -12.85 10.85 -9.63
N PHE A 322 -11.59 10.95 -10.06
CA PHE A 322 -10.56 11.62 -9.28
C PHE A 322 -10.85 13.11 -9.15
N SER A 323 -10.61 13.67 -7.97
CA SER A 323 -10.81 15.09 -7.70
C SER A 323 -9.66 15.66 -6.88
N ASN A 324 -9.15 16.80 -7.35
CA ASN A 324 -8.20 17.64 -6.63
C ASN A 324 -8.82 18.90 -6.03
N ARG A 325 -10.16 18.96 -5.98
CA ARG A 325 -10.89 20.10 -5.43
C ARG A 325 -11.05 19.95 -3.94
N ARG A 326 -10.96 21.09 -3.24
CA ARG A 326 -11.26 21.16 -1.81
C ARG A 326 -12.75 20.92 -1.59
N GLY A 327 -13.08 20.01 -0.68
CA GLY A 327 -14.45 19.68 -0.31
C GLY A 327 -14.80 18.21 -0.56
N ARG A 328 -16.05 17.87 -0.25
CA ARG A 328 -16.57 16.49 -0.36
C ARG A 328 -16.71 16.08 -1.83
N VAL A 329 -16.28 14.86 -2.15
CA VAL A 329 -16.44 14.21 -3.44
C VAL A 329 -17.52 13.14 -3.29
N PRO A 330 -18.67 13.26 -3.98
CA PRO A 330 -19.72 12.27 -3.87
C PRO A 330 -19.34 11.00 -4.65
N LEU A 331 -18.90 9.95 -3.95
CA LEU A 331 -18.56 8.64 -4.51
C LEU A 331 -19.51 7.52 -4.06
N ASP A 332 -20.71 7.88 -3.58
CA ASP A 332 -21.77 6.89 -3.36
C ASP A 332 -22.21 6.24 -4.69
N PRO A 333 -22.75 5.01 -4.68
CA PRO A 333 -23.10 4.28 -5.91
C PRO A 333 -24.00 5.07 -6.88
N GLN A 334 -24.89 5.90 -6.35
CA GLN A 334 -25.80 6.70 -7.18
C GLN A 334 -25.06 7.87 -7.86
N ALA A 335 -24.19 8.56 -7.13
CA ALA A 335 -23.35 9.61 -7.67
C ALA A 335 -22.36 9.07 -8.72
N VAL A 336 -21.70 7.95 -8.42
CA VAL A 336 -20.79 7.26 -9.34
C VAL A 336 -21.51 6.84 -10.62
N GLY A 337 -22.69 6.22 -10.49
CA GLY A 337 -23.53 5.85 -11.63
C GLY A 337 -23.88 7.07 -12.49
N ARG A 338 -24.30 8.19 -11.89
CA ARG A 338 -24.58 9.43 -12.65
C ARG A 338 -23.34 9.98 -13.37
N ALA A 339 -22.19 10.01 -12.70
CA ALA A 339 -20.94 10.51 -13.27
C ALA A 339 -20.39 9.62 -14.39
N SER A 340 -20.78 8.35 -14.41
CA SER A 340 -20.22 7.32 -15.29
C SER A 340 -21.24 6.76 -16.29
N GLY A 341 -22.28 7.54 -16.63
CA GLY A 341 -23.28 7.15 -17.63
C GLY A 341 -24.09 5.90 -17.27
N GLY A 342 -24.26 5.62 -15.98
CA GLY A 342 -24.96 4.44 -15.45
C GLY A 342 -24.03 3.33 -14.96
N ARG A 343 -22.72 3.37 -15.28
CA ARG A 343 -21.76 2.38 -14.79
C ARG A 343 -21.43 2.61 -13.31
N ALA A 344 -21.59 1.58 -12.49
CA ALA A 344 -21.19 1.60 -11.08
C ALA A 344 -20.23 0.46 -10.71
N ASP A 345 -20.12 -0.55 -11.59
CA ASP A 345 -19.15 -1.64 -11.50
C ASP A 345 -18.06 -1.41 -12.55
N PHE A 346 -16.83 -1.29 -12.08
CA PHE A 346 -15.64 -1.04 -12.89
C PHE A 346 -14.70 -2.24 -12.94
N GLY A 347 -15.14 -3.41 -12.45
CA GLY A 347 -14.40 -4.65 -12.68
C GLY A 347 -14.28 -4.88 -14.20
N PRO A 348 -13.06 -4.99 -14.73
CA PRO A 348 -12.81 -4.79 -16.15
C PRO A 348 -13.34 -5.94 -17.00
N SER A 349 -13.73 -5.62 -18.24
CA SER A 349 -14.04 -6.63 -19.26
C SER A 349 -12.77 -7.21 -19.90
N GLU A 350 -12.92 -8.31 -20.64
CA GLU A 350 -11.80 -8.91 -21.39
C GLU A 350 -11.23 -7.93 -22.43
N GLU A 351 -12.07 -7.10 -23.04
CA GLU A 351 -11.65 -6.05 -23.97
C GLU A 351 -10.87 -4.94 -23.27
N GLU A 352 -11.28 -4.54 -22.06
CA GLU A 352 -10.57 -3.54 -21.26
C GLU A 352 -9.18 -4.04 -20.84
N LEU A 353 -9.08 -5.31 -20.42
CA LEU A 353 -7.81 -5.97 -20.09
C LEU A 353 -6.91 -6.10 -21.33
N SER A 354 -7.47 -6.52 -22.47
CA SER A 354 -6.72 -6.65 -23.72
C SER A 354 -6.18 -5.30 -24.19
N SER A 355 -6.98 -4.24 -24.09
CA SER A 355 -6.55 -2.87 -24.40
C SER A 355 -5.41 -2.39 -23.49
N VAL A 356 -5.37 -2.79 -22.22
CA VAL A 356 -4.25 -2.49 -21.33
C VAL A 356 -2.97 -3.19 -21.79
N LEU A 357 -3.06 -4.47 -22.14
CA LEU A 357 -1.91 -5.23 -22.64
C LEU A 357 -1.38 -4.65 -23.96
N GLU A 358 -2.28 -4.28 -24.89
CA GLU A 358 -1.92 -3.61 -26.14
C GLU A 358 -1.19 -2.28 -25.89
N ALA A 359 -1.71 -1.47 -24.96
CA ALA A 359 -1.08 -0.20 -24.57
C ALA A 359 0.32 -0.39 -23.98
N ALA A 360 0.54 -1.50 -23.25
CA ALA A 360 1.85 -1.89 -22.72
C ALA A 360 2.78 -2.54 -23.78
N GLY A 361 2.35 -2.69 -25.03
CA GLY A 361 3.12 -3.38 -26.06
C GLY A 361 3.25 -4.90 -25.84
N GLY A 362 2.32 -5.49 -25.08
CA GLY A 362 2.27 -6.92 -24.76
C GLY A 362 3.09 -7.35 -23.55
N ASP A 363 3.84 -6.45 -22.91
CA ASP A 363 4.64 -6.74 -21.73
C ASP A 363 4.37 -5.72 -20.61
N LEU A 364 3.87 -6.21 -19.48
CA LEU A 364 3.60 -5.39 -18.30
C LEU A 364 4.80 -5.26 -17.35
N ALA A 365 6.01 -5.67 -17.76
CA ALA A 365 7.22 -5.37 -16.99
C ALA A 365 7.31 -3.87 -16.68
N VAL A 366 7.54 -3.54 -15.41
CA VAL A 366 7.74 -2.14 -15.02
C VAL A 366 9.10 -1.69 -15.58
N PRO A 367 9.16 -0.61 -16.39
CA PRO A 367 10.41 -0.14 -16.97
C PRO A 367 11.35 0.33 -15.85
N LEU A 368 12.65 0.08 -15.97
CA LEU A 368 13.68 0.57 -15.04
C LEU A 368 14.07 2.01 -15.39
N ASP A 369 13.15 2.95 -15.21
CA ASP A 369 13.23 4.33 -15.69
C ASP A 369 13.36 5.37 -14.56
N PHE A 370 13.93 4.97 -13.41
CA PHE A 370 14.26 5.89 -12.33
C PHE A 370 15.03 7.11 -12.85
N ALA A 371 14.58 8.30 -12.44
CA ALA A 371 15.21 9.56 -12.76
C ALA A 371 15.31 10.46 -11.52
N VAL A 372 16.43 11.16 -11.38
CA VAL A 372 16.64 12.18 -10.35
C VAL A 372 15.81 13.42 -10.71
N THR A 373 14.74 13.68 -9.96
CA THR A 373 13.82 14.82 -10.13
C THR A 373 14.10 16.02 -9.20
N ALA A 374 14.98 15.89 -8.20
CA ALA A 374 15.37 16.95 -7.28
C ALA A 374 16.85 16.81 -6.88
N PRO A 375 17.54 17.89 -6.45
CA PRO A 375 18.92 17.79 -5.96
C PRO A 375 19.00 16.88 -4.73
N PRO A 376 19.93 15.90 -4.68
CA PRO A 376 20.13 15.08 -3.50
C PRO A 376 20.77 15.89 -2.37
N TYR A 377 20.40 15.56 -1.13
CA TYR A 377 21.03 16.11 0.07
C TYR A 377 22.55 15.95 0.05
N GLN A 378 23.26 17.02 0.39
CA GLN A 378 24.68 16.99 0.75
C GLN A 378 24.82 17.17 2.25
N HIS A 379 25.80 16.46 2.83
CA HIS A 379 26.04 16.53 4.26
C HIS A 379 26.34 17.98 4.68
N GLY A 380 25.54 18.49 5.62
CA GLY A 380 25.64 19.87 6.10
C GLY A 380 24.72 20.86 5.40
N ASP A 381 23.90 20.44 4.42
CA ASP A 381 22.91 21.35 3.83
C ASP A 381 21.98 21.92 4.91
N PRO A 382 21.77 23.25 4.93
CA PRO A 382 20.92 23.89 5.93
C PRO A 382 19.44 23.54 5.69
N PRO A 383 18.56 23.73 6.69
CA PRO A 383 17.13 23.64 6.49
C PRO A 383 16.67 24.51 5.32
N ALA A 384 15.82 23.94 4.46
CA ALA A 384 15.34 24.60 3.24
C ALA A 384 13.83 24.87 3.31
N ALA A 385 13.36 25.77 2.44
CA ALA A 385 11.93 25.95 2.21
C ALA A 385 11.32 24.68 1.60
N GLN A 386 10.01 24.50 1.78
CA GLN A 386 9.26 23.42 1.11
C GLN A 386 9.40 23.51 -0.42
N PRO A 387 9.34 22.37 -1.13
CA PRO A 387 9.54 22.33 -2.57
C PRO A 387 8.38 22.99 -3.31
N HIS A 388 8.56 23.24 -4.60
CA HIS A 388 7.42 23.46 -5.51
C HIS A 388 6.95 22.13 -6.07
N PHE A 389 5.72 22.07 -6.56
CA PHE A 389 5.23 20.91 -7.28
C PHE A 389 6.16 20.60 -8.47
N ALA A 390 6.58 19.33 -8.57
CA ALA A 390 7.34 18.80 -9.69
C ALA A 390 6.54 17.67 -10.35
N GLU A 391 6.63 17.59 -11.67
CA GLU A 391 6.07 16.46 -12.42
C GLU A 391 7.12 15.35 -12.52
N SER A 392 6.73 14.11 -12.20
CA SER A 392 7.61 12.95 -12.40
C SER A 392 7.59 12.51 -13.86
N PRO A 393 8.75 12.33 -14.51
CA PRO A 393 8.80 11.78 -15.86
C PRO A 393 8.24 10.36 -15.94
N GLN A 394 8.35 9.58 -14.85
CA GLN A 394 7.79 8.22 -14.74
C GLN A 394 6.25 8.28 -14.73
N THR A 395 5.67 9.14 -13.89
CA THR A 395 4.21 9.33 -13.82
C THR A 395 3.66 9.85 -15.14
N ALA A 396 4.35 10.80 -15.78
CA ALA A 396 3.97 11.31 -17.10
C ALA A 396 4.02 10.21 -18.18
N ALA A 397 5.05 9.35 -18.16
CA ALA A 397 5.16 8.22 -19.07
C ALA A 397 4.04 7.20 -18.84
N PHE A 398 3.84 6.77 -17.59
CA PHE A 398 2.77 5.86 -17.20
C PHE A 398 1.39 6.39 -17.62
N ALA A 399 1.13 7.67 -17.35
CA ALA A 399 -0.12 8.33 -17.69
C ALA A 399 -0.35 8.38 -19.21
N ARG A 400 0.69 8.68 -20.00
CA ARG A 400 0.60 8.64 -21.47
C ARG A 400 0.34 7.23 -21.99
N THR A 401 1.05 6.23 -21.46
CA THR A 401 0.91 4.83 -21.89
C THR A 401 -0.51 4.33 -21.65
N PHE A 402 -1.07 4.60 -20.48
CA PHE A 402 -2.37 4.04 -20.08
C PHE A 402 -3.55 5.00 -20.23
N GLY A 403 -3.35 6.21 -20.76
CA GLY A 403 -4.42 7.19 -20.97
C GLY A 403 -5.01 7.72 -19.66
N LEU A 404 -4.16 7.97 -18.66
CA LEU A 404 -4.54 8.50 -17.35
C LEU A 404 -4.18 9.98 -17.24
N PRO A 405 -4.77 10.73 -16.29
CA PRO A 405 -4.33 12.08 -15.96
C PRO A 405 -2.88 12.11 -15.47
N ALA A 406 -2.04 12.93 -16.09
CA ALA A 406 -0.66 13.15 -15.64
C ALA A 406 -0.55 14.26 -14.58
N GLU A 407 -1.49 15.21 -14.57
CA GLU A 407 -1.49 16.35 -13.65
C GLU A 407 -2.58 16.21 -12.58
N PHE A 408 -2.17 16.02 -11.33
CA PHE A 408 -3.08 16.00 -10.18
C PHE A 408 -3.33 17.39 -9.56
N ARG A 409 -3.03 18.47 -10.29
CA ARG A 409 -3.07 19.85 -9.78
C ARG A 409 -4.44 20.30 -9.33
N SER A 410 -4.55 20.73 -8.07
CA SER A 410 -5.63 21.61 -7.62
C SER A 410 -5.80 22.80 -8.58
N GLN A 411 -6.98 22.95 -9.20
CA GLN A 411 -7.35 24.20 -9.88
C GLN A 411 -7.60 25.28 -8.82
N ALA A 412 -6.54 25.84 -8.24
CA ALA A 412 -6.62 27.07 -7.46
C ALA A 412 -6.60 28.27 -8.43
N GLY A 413 -7.78 28.74 -8.84
CA GLY A 413 -7.89 29.83 -9.81
C GLY A 413 -9.28 30.44 -9.93
N GLY A 414 -9.95 30.74 -8.81
CA GLY A 414 -11.16 31.56 -8.77
C GLY A 414 -11.02 32.60 -7.67
N THR A 415 -10.90 33.86 -8.06
CA THR A 415 -10.69 35.04 -7.20
C THR A 415 -11.61 35.06 -5.98
N SER A 416 -11.01 35.18 -4.79
CA SER A 416 -11.67 35.39 -3.51
C SER A 416 -12.40 36.74 -3.46
N GLY A 417 -13.73 36.72 -3.30
CA GLY A 417 -14.49 37.83 -2.71
C GLY A 417 -14.50 37.72 -1.17
N PRO A 418 -14.66 38.82 -0.41
CA PRO A 418 -14.48 38.79 1.04
C PRO A 418 -15.66 38.07 1.70
N ALA A 419 -15.37 37.00 2.44
CA ALA A 419 -16.37 36.32 3.26
C ALA A 419 -16.62 37.13 4.54
N VAL A 420 -17.88 37.50 4.72
CA VAL A 420 -18.45 38.18 5.88
C VAL A 420 -18.25 37.31 7.13
N ARG A 421 -17.72 37.93 8.20
CA ARG A 421 -17.72 37.36 9.55
C ARG A 421 -19.18 37.22 10.02
N ASP A 422 -19.61 36.01 10.32
CA ASP A 422 -20.73 35.82 11.22
C ASP A 422 -20.34 34.83 12.32
N GLY A 423 -20.27 35.35 13.53
CA GLY A 423 -20.02 34.58 14.74
C GLY A 423 -21.30 33.93 15.20
N ARG A 424 -21.24 32.62 15.46
CA ARG A 424 -22.08 31.94 16.44
C ARG A 424 -21.41 30.63 16.83
N GLY A 425 -20.99 30.55 18.09
CA GLY A 425 -20.32 29.39 18.65
C GLY A 425 -21.25 28.20 18.77
N LEU A 426 -20.69 27.02 18.51
CA LEU A 426 -21.27 25.74 18.89
C LEU A 426 -20.13 24.89 19.48
N HIS A 427 -20.23 24.67 20.79
CA HIS A 427 -19.46 23.66 21.49
C HIS A 427 -19.87 22.27 20.95
N GLY A 428 -18.91 21.56 20.36
CA GLY A 428 -19.02 20.19 19.90
C GLY A 428 -17.78 19.42 20.34
N VAL A 429 -18.02 18.26 20.94
CA VAL A 429 -17.11 17.45 21.74
C VAL A 429 -15.92 16.93 20.91
N ASP A 430 -14.70 17.26 21.35
CA ASP A 430 -13.45 16.71 20.81
C ASP A 430 -13.31 15.22 21.19
N GLY A 431 -13.23 14.35 20.19
CA GLY A 431 -12.91 12.94 20.34
C GLY A 431 -12.00 12.50 19.20
N GLY A 432 -10.79 12.04 19.55
CA GLY A 432 -9.73 11.63 18.62
C GLY A 432 -8.42 12.38 18.86
N LEU A 433 -7.84 12.21 20.06
CA LEU A 433 -6.51 12.69 20.37
C LEU A 433 -5.50 11.86 19.57
N CYS A 434 -4.94 12.45 18.52
CA CYS A 434 -3.66 12.02 17.95
C CYS A 434 -2.61 12.14 19.08
N LEU A 435 -2.23 11.04 19.71
CA LEU A 435 -1.30 11.06 20.83
C LEU A 435 0.14 11.33 20.35
N PRO A 436 0.92 12.15 21.08
CA PRO A 436 2.31 12.40 20.77
C PRO A 436 3.16 11.15 21.06
N VAL A 437 3.97 10.75 20.08
CA VAL A 437 5.01 9.72 20.23
C VAL A 437 6.05 10.20 21.27
N PRO A 438 6.46 9.38 22.27
CA PRO A 438 7.53 9.75 23.19
C PRO A 438 8.87 9.88 22.44
N PRO A 439 9.75 10.84 22.82
CA PRO A 439 11.02 11.05 22.15
C PRO A 439 11.91 9.80 22.22
N PRO A 440 12.70 9.51 21.18
CA PRO A 440 13.73 8.48 21.26
C PRO A 440 14.77 8.86 22.33
N PRO A 441 15.37 7.87 23.02
CA PRO A 441 16.49 8.13 23.91
C PRO A 441 17.67 8.73 23.09
N PRO A 442 18.51 9.57 23.70
CA PRO A 442 19.63 10.20 23.01
C PRO A 442 20.59 9.14 22.46
N THR A 443 20.88 9.20 21.17
CA THR A 443 21.91 8.42 20.50
C THR A 443 23.28 8.91 20.97
N THR A 444 23.92 8.15 21.86
CA THR A 444 25.37 8.22 22.03
C THR A 444 26.01 7.47 20.87
N ALA A 445 26.72 8.19 20.01
CA ALA A 445 27.62 7.60 19.02
C ALA A 445 28.64 6.71 19.75
N ALA A 446 28.51 5.41 19.59
CA ALA A 446 29.55 4.44 19.91
C ALA A 446 29.40 3.28 18.92
N ASP A 447 30.47 3.04 18.16
CA ASP A 447 30.63 1.92 17.25
C ASP A 447 30.27 0.61 17.97
N GLY A 448 29.11 0.04 17.64
CA GLY A 448 28.58 -1.16 18.27
C GLY A 448 28.33 -2.23 17.22
N VAL A 449 29.29 -3.14 17.07
CA VAL A 449 29.11 -4.40 16.35
C VAL A 449 27.93 -5.15 16.96
N PHE A 450 26.91 -5.44 16.16
CA PHE A 450 25.70 -6.12 16.57
C PHE A 450 26.03 -7.56 17.00
N ALA A 451 25.70 -7.91 18.26
CA ALA A 451 25.74 -9.29 18.74
C ALA A 451 24.44 -10.02 18.33
N PRO A 452 24.50 -11.31 17.98
CA PRO A 452 23.35 -12.07 17.50
C PRO A 452 22.29 -12.29 18.59
N LEU A 453 21.02 -12.21 18.19
CA LEU A 453 19.86 -12.57 19.01
C LEU A 453 19.66 -14.10 19.06
N PRO A 454 19.04 -14.65 20.12
CA PRO A 454 18.65 -16.06 20.17
C PRO A 454 17.55 -16.38 19.17
N VAL A 455 17.63 -17.59 18.63
CA VAL A 455 16.71 -18.18 17.65
C VAL A 455 15.48 -18.69 18.40
N ASP A 456 14.29 -18.20 18.07
CA ASP A 456 13.04 -18.85 18.48
C ASP A 456 12.52 -19.70 17.30
N GLU A 457 12.14 -20.93 17.66
CA GLU A 457 11.77 -22.04 16.80
C GLU A 457 10.56 -21.75 15.90
N GLU A 458 10.56 -22.44 14.76
CA GLU A 458 9.46 -22.59 13.80
C GLU A 458 8.14 -22.85 14.54
N ILE A 459 7.17 -21.92 14.44
CA ILE A 459 5.81 -22.18 14.93
C ILE A 459 5.12 -23.04 13.87
N ASP A 460 5.12 -24.35 14.11
CA ASP A 460 4.26 -25.32 13.43
C ASP A 460 2.79 -25.02 13.76
N LEU A 461 2.07 -24.46 12.79
CA LEU A 461 0.62 -24.29 12.86
C LEU A 461 -0.02 -25.60 12.37
N GLY A 462 -0.04 -26.60 13.25
CA GLY A 462 -0.71 -27.87 13.01
C GLY A 462 -2.20 -27.71 12.75
N ASP A 463 -2.72 -28.49 11.80
CA ASP A 463 -4.14 -28.70 11.52
C ASP A 463 -4.82 -29.37 12.72
N ASP A 464 -5.78 -28.68 13.34
CA ASP A 464 -6.95 -29.26 14.02
C ASP A 464 -8.10 -28.24 14.14
#